data_AF-A0A0F9K182-F1
#
_entry.id   AF-A0A0F9K182-F1
#
_cell.length_a   1.000
_cell.length_b   1.000
_cell.length_c   1.000
_cell.angle_alpha   90.00
_cell.angle_beta   90.00
_cell.angle_gamma   90.00
#
_symmetry.space_group_name_H-M   'P 1'
#
loop_
_entity.id
_entity.type
_entity.pdbx_description
1 polymer ?
#
loop_
_entity_poly.entity_id
_entity_poly.type
_entity_poly.pdbx_seq_one_letter_code
_entity_poly.pdbx_strand_id
1 'polypeptide(L)'
;MAKKVCTRCKIAYPATVENFPKCGRKKDGLDSWCKLCKREYNVKYQLKHKKKLNERSRSHYASNKGHYAKKHKKWREANPKYARDYQYKLKYGISLVTYDYIWDRQGGVCKICKLPNKNGKRLAVDHNHETGKVRGLLCANCNVMLGFIERSPEIFESAADYLFGRT
;
A
#
# COMPACT_ATOMS: atom_id res chain seq x y z
N MET A 1 -12.98 17.53 42.87
CA MET A 1 -11.98 16.66 42.21
C MET A 1 -10.61 16.90 42.83
N ALA A 2 -9.82 15.84 43.09
CA ALA A 2 -8.46 16.00 43.60
C ALA A 2 -7.57 16.72 42.58
N LYS A 3 -6.75 17.67 43.02
CA LYS A 3 -5.80 18.40 42.18
C LYS A 3 -4.40 17.81 42.35
N LYS A 4 -3.62 17.79 41.27
CA LYS A 4 -2.21 17.36 41.25
C LYS A 4 -1.36 18.45 40.61
N VAL A 5 -0.21 18.74 41.21
CA VAL A 5 0.72 19.73 40.69
C VAL A 5 1.72 19.07 39.76
N CYS A 6 1.82 19.58 38.53
CA CYS A 6 2.85 19.15 37.60
C CYS A 6 4.23 19.57 38.14
N THR A 7 5.14 18.63 38.38
CA THR A 7 6.46 18.97 38.94
C THR A 7 7.38 19.68 37.95
N ARG A 8 7.01 19.75 36.67
CA ARG A 8 7.74 20.45 35.60
C ARG A 8 7.32 21.91 35.43
N CYS A 9 6.04 22.19 35.14
CA CYS A 9 5.53 23.56 34.96
C CYS A 9 4.96 24.18 36.23
N LYS A 10 4.87 23.43 37.33
CA LYS A 10 4.35 23.87 38.65
C LYS A 10 2.87 24.28 38.67
N ILE A 11 2.13 24.05 37.59
CA ILE A 11 0.68 24.31 37.53
C ILE A 11 -0.11 23.13 38.12
N ALA A 12 -1.16 23.45 38.88
CA ALA A 12 -2.11 22.49 39.42
C ALA A 12 -3.23 22.18 38.41
N TYR A 13 -3.43 20.90 38.09
CA TYR A 13 -4.50 20.43 37.22
C TYR A 13 -5.37 19.40 37.96
N PRO A 14 -6.62 19.15 37.51
CA PRO A 14 -7.37 17.99 37.95
C PRO A 14 -6.53 16.70 37.78
N ALA A 15 -6.47 15.88 38.82
CA ALA A 15 -5.71 14.63 38.86
C ALA A 15 -6.41 13.53 38.05
N THR A 16 -6.52 13.73 36.74
CA THR A 16 -7.22 12.84 35.80
C THR A 16 -6.29 12.39 34.68
N VAL A 17 -6.67 11.31 34.01
CA VAL A 17 -5.96 10.78 32.82
C VAL A 17 -6.01 11.73 31.62
N GLU A 18 -6.84 12.77 31.66
CA GLU A 18 -6.90 13.83 30.66
C GLU A 18 -5.69 14.75 30.79
N ASN A 19 -5.31 15.11 32.01
CA ASN A 19 -4.24 16.07 32.30
C ASN A 19 -2.88 15.41 32.58
N PHE A 20 -2.87 14.19 33.11
CA PHE A 20 -1.66 13.44 33.45
C PHE A 20 -1.62 12.09 32.74
N PRO A 21 -0.49 11.70 32.12
CA PRO A 21 -0.31 10.35 31.60
C PRO A 21 -0.44 9.28 32.70
N LYS A 22 -0.93 8.08 32.33
CA LYS A 22 -0.93 6.92 33.23
C LYS A 22 0.51 6.48 33.54
N CYS A 23 0.80 6.21 34.81
CA CYS A 23 2.08 5.70 35.28
C CYS A 23 1.86 4.66 36.38
N GLY A 24 1.96 3.37 36.03
CA GLY A 24 1.74 2.26 36.96
C GLY A 24 2.78 2.15 38.10
N ARG A 25 3.83 2.97 38.09
CA ARG A 25 4.84 3.03 39.16
C ARG A 25 4.47 3.97 40.30
N LYS A 26 3.43 4.80 40.13
CA LYS A 26 2.99 5.78 41.13
C LYS A 26 1.74 5.29 41.85
N LYS A 27 1.64 5.61 43.14
CA LYS A 27 0.52 5.17 43.99
C LYS A 27 -0.84 5.62 43.47
N ASP A 28 -0.90 6.81 42.86
CA ASP A 28 -2.11 7.37 42.25
C ASP A 28 -2.27 7.01 40.76
N GLY A 29 -1.37 6.20 40.21
CA GLY A 29 -1.42 5.76 38.81
C GLY A 29 -1.16 6.87 37.78
N LEU A 30 -0.72 8.07 38.18
CA LEU A 30 -0.53 9.23 37.30
C LEU A 30 0.93 9.73 37.34
N ASP A 31 1.46 10.14 36.18
CA ASP A 31 2.79 10.74 36.06
C ASP A 31 2.86 12.06 36.86
N SER A 32 4.04 12.41 37.38
CA SER A 32 4.24 13.69 38.08
C SER A 32 4.25 14.89 37.14
N TRP A 33 4.37 14.68 35.83
CA TRP A 33 4.32 15.73 34.80
C TRP A 33 2.99 15.71 34.05
N CYS A 34 2.43 16.88 33.76
CA CYS A 34 1.24 16.99 32.92
C CYS A 34 1.55 16.54 31.47
N LYS A 35 0.51 16.21 30.71
CA LYS A 35 0.64 15.74 29.32
C LYS A 35 1.37 16.73 28.43
N LEU A 36 1.18 18.04 28.61
CA LEU A 36 1.84 19.08 27.81
C LEU A 36 3.35 19.05 28.03
N CYS A 37 3.80 19.15 29.29
CA CYS A 37 5.21 19.04 29.64
C CYS A 37 5.82 17.71 29.20
N LYS A 38 5.07 16.61 29.31
CA LYS A 38 5.54 15.30 28.85
C LYS A 38 5.70 15.26 27.33
N ARG A 39 4.76 15.81 26.58
CA ARG A 39 4.81 15.88 25.11
C ARG A 39 6.02 16.68 24.65
N GLU A 40 6.23 17.87 25.20
CA GLU A 40 7.40 18.71 24.90
C GLU A 40 8.72 18.01 25.18
N TYR A 41 8.82 17.37 26.35
CA TYR A 41 9.99 16.58 26.72
C TYR A 41 10.23 15.44 25.73
N ASN A 42 9.17 14.68 25.38
CA ASN A 42 9.28 13.56 24.47
C ASN A 42 9.71 14.02 23.07
N VAL A 43 9.21 15.14 22.56
CA VAL A 43 9.64 15.72 21.28
C VAL A 43 11.14 16.04 21.34
N LYS A 44 11.60 16.76 22.37
CA LYS A 44 13.01 17.08 22.56
C LYS A 44 13.88 15.82 22.67
N TYR A 45 13.41 14.81 23.40
CA TYR A 45 14.09 13.52 23.53
C TYR A 45 14.19 12.79 22.18
N GLN A 46 13.10 12.73 21.41
CA GLN A 46 13.08 12.10 20.09
C GLN A 46 14.04 12.79 19.12
N LEU A 47 14.07 14.12 19.11
CA LEU A 47 14.99 14.90 18.27
C LEU A 47 16.45 14.63 18.68
N LYS A 48 16.75 14.76 19.98
CA LYS A 48 18.10 14.54 20.52
C LYS A 48 18.61 13.11 20.26
N HIS A 49 17.72 12.12 20.30
CA HIS A 49 18.08 10.70 20.20
C HIS A 49 17.63 10.02 18.90
N LYS A 50 17.33 10.80 17.85
CA LYS A 50 16.76 10.33 16.57
C LYS A 50 17.53 9.14 15.99
N LYS A 51 18.86 9.26 15.90
CA LYS A 51 19.73 8.20 15.35
C LYS A 51 19.61 6.89 16.12
N LYS A 52 19.77 6.95 17.45
CA LYS A 52 19.67 5.78 18.36
C LYS A 52 18.28 5.14 18.31
N LEU A 53 17.22 5.94 18.27
CA LEU A 53 15.84 5.45 18.17
C LEU A 53 15.59 4.76 16.82
N ASN A 54 16.12 5.32 15.73
CA ASN A 54 16.03 4.74 14.40
C ASN A 54 16.84 3.44 14.29
N GLU A 55 18.04 3.37 14.86
CA GLU A 55 18.84 2.14 14.95
C GLU A 55 18.10 1.06 15.74
N ARG A 56 17.59 1.39 16.94
CA ARG A 56 16.78 0.46 17.74
C ARG A 56 15.57 -0.05 16.97
N SER A 57 14.86 0.84 16.28
CA SER A 57 13.71 0.49 15.45
C SER A 57 14.13 -0.47 14.33
N ARG A 58 15.19 -0.14 13.57
CA ARG A 58 15.74 -1.00 12.50
C ARG A 58 16.14 -2.38 13.03
N SER A 59 16.88 -2.45 14.14
CA SER A 59 17.27 -3.71 14.76
C SER A 59 16.05 -4.52 15.22
N HIS A 60 15.03 -3.87 15.80
CA HIS A 60 13.77 -4.53 16.17
C HIS A 60 13.05 -5.12 14.97
N TYR A 61 12.92 -4.37 13.87
CA TYR A 61 12.30 -4.88 12.65
C TYR A 61 13.12 -6.01 12.02
N ALA A 62 14.45 -5.90 12.01
CA ALA A 62 15.34 -6.92 11.46
C ALA A 62 15.23 -8.24 12.25
N SER A 63 15.30 -8.18 13.58
CA SER A 63 15.19 -9.37 14.43
C SER A 63 13.78 -9.99 14.43
N ASN A 64 12.74 -9.19 14.15
CA ASN A 64 11.35 -9.64 14.12
C ASN A 64 10.80 -9.79 12.69
N LYS A 65 11.65 -9.80 11.65
CA LYS A 65 11.21 -9.82 10.24
C LYS A 65 10.23 -10.95 9.95
N GLY A 66 10.49 -12.15 10.48
CA GLY A 66 9.61 -13.32 10.32
C GLY A 66 8.24 -13.15 10.98
N HIS A 67 8.18 -12.53 12.18
CA HIS A 67 6.93 -12.22 12.86
C HIS A 67 6.08 -11.25 12.02
N TYR A 68 6.67 -10.16 11.55
CA TYR A 68 5.96 -9.20 10.71
C TYR A 68 5.54 -9.81 9.37
N ALA A 69 6.39 -10.62 8.72
CA ALA A 69 6.02 -11.32 7.49
C ALA A 69 4.77 -12.20 7.69
N LYS A 70 4.71 -12.98 8.78
CA LYS A 70 3.52 -13.78 9.15
C LYS A 70 2.30 -12.89 9.38
N LYS A 71 2.46 -11.78 10.11
CA LYS A 71 1.39 -10.80 10.37
C LYS A 71 0.86 -10.17 9.08
N HIS A 72 1.73 -9.73 8.18
CA HIS A 72 1.38 -9.16 6.88
C HIS A 72 0.72 -10.20 5.97
N LYS A 73 1.17 -11.47 6.01
CA LYS A 73 0.51 -12.57 5.29
C LYS A 73 -0.94 -12.73 5.77
N LYS A 74 -1.16 -12.91 7.07
CA LYS A 74 -2.51 -13.02 7.66
C LYS A 74 -3.40 -11.82 7.31
N TRP A 75 -2.84 -10.62 7.36
CA TRP A 75 -3.58 -9.41 7.01
C TRP A 75 -3.98 -9.38 5.53
N ARG A 76 -3.09 -9.78 4.61
CA ARG A 76 -3.42 -9.86 3.17
C ARG A 76 -4.49 -10.92 2.89
N GLU A 77 -4.44 -12.05 3.57
CA GLU A 77 -5.44 -13.12 3.48
C GLU A 77 -6.81 -12.66 3.99
N ALA A 78 -6.84 -11.92 5.10
CA ALA A 78 -8.07 -11.35 5.65
C ALA A 78 -8.60 -10.14 4.85
N ASN A 79 -7.75 -9.48 4.05
CA ASN A 79 -8.09 -8.26 3.30
C ASN A 79 -7.78 -8.39 1.80
N PRO A 80 -8.33 -9.40 1.09
CA PRO A 80 -7.93 -9.73 -0.27
C PRO A 80 -8.26 -8.61 -1.28
N LYS A 81 -9.40 -7.93 -1.11
CA LYS A 81 -9.80 -6.80 -1.97
C LYS A 81 -8.81 -5.64 -1.86
N TYR A 82 -8.44 -5.25 -0.63
CA TYR A 82 -7.48 -4.19 -0.40
C TYR A 82 -6.10 -4.57 -0.94
N ALA A 83 -5.64 -5.78 -0.66
CA ALA A 83 -4.35 -6.26 -1.14
C ALA A 83 -4.27 -6.19 -2.67
N ARG A 84 -5.35 -6.57 -3.35
CA ARG A 84 -5.44 -6.48 -4.82
C ARG A 84 -5.49 -5.04 -5.33
N ASP A 85 -6.29 -4.17 -4.74
CA ASP A 85 -6.34 -2.75 -5.10
C ASP A 85 -4.97 -2.07 -4.98
N TYR A 86 -4.26 -2.36 -3.90
CA TYR A 86 -2.89 -1.89 -3.70
C TYR A 86 -1.94 -2.40 -4.80
N GLN A 87 -2.03 -3.68 -5.18
CA GLN A 87 -1.22 -4.23 -6.26
C GLN A 87 -1.51 -3.57 -7.61
N TYR A 88 -2.78 -3.26 -7.90
CA TYR A 88 -3.17 -2.60 -9.15
C TYR A 88 -2.64 -1.17 -9.21
N LYS A 89 -2.72 -0.43 -8.09
CA LYS A 89 -2.16 0.91 -7.99
C LYS A 89 -0.65 0.90 -8.21
N LEU A 90 0.06 -0.04 -7.58
CA LEU A 90 1.52 -0.16 -7.74
C LEU A 90 1.94 -0.55 -9.15
N LYS A 91 1.25 -1.52 -9.76
CA LYS A 91 1.69 -2.11 -11.02
C LYS A 91 1.21 -1.34 -12.25
N TYR A 92 0.03 -0.74 -12.17
CA TYR A 92 -0.67 -0.17 -13.33
C TYR A 92 -1.12 1.27 -13.12
N GLY A 93 -0.92 1.85 -11.94
CA GLY A 93 -1.38 3.20 -11.62
C GLY A 93 -2.91 3.34 -11.53
N ILE A 94 -3.67 2.24 -11.49
CA ILE A 94 -5.14 2.25 -11.44
C ILE A 94 -5.68 1.55 -10.20
N SER A 95 -6.86 1.96 -9.73
CA SER A 95 -7.59 1.25 -8.68
C SER A 95 -8.41 0.08 -9.23
N LEU A 96 -8.91 -0.78 -8.35
CA LEU A 96 -9.91 -1.78 -8.73
C LEU A 96 -11.20 -1.15 -9.26
N VAL A 97 -11.60 -0.01 -8.71
CA VAL A 97 -12.78 0.73 -9.21
C VAL A 97 -12.55 1.18 -10.65
N THR A 98 -11.35 1.69 -10.95
CA THR A 98 -10.96 2.07 -12.31
C THR A 98 -10.93 0.86 -13.24
N TYR A 99 -10.45 -0.29 -12.77
CA TYR A 99 -10.52 -1.52 -13.55
C TYR A 99 -11.97 -1.89 -13.88
N ASP A 100 -12.85 -1.89 -12.87
CA ASP A 100 -14.25 -2.30 -13.05
C ASP A 100 -14.97 -1.32 -14.02
N TYR A 101 -14.65 -0.03 -13.96
CA TYR A 101 -15.11 0.94 -14.96
C TYR A 101 -14.66 0.61 -16.39
N ILE A 102 -13.40 0.22 -16.60
CA ILE A 102 -12.90 -0.20 -17.93
C ILE A 102 -13.59 -1.48 -18.38
N TRP A 103 -13.81 -2.43 -17.45
CA TRP A 103 -14.52 -3.68 -17.71
C TRP A 103 -15.93 -3.43 -18.23
N ASP A 104 -16.70 -2.57 -17.55
CA ASP A 104 -18.07 -2.24 -17.93
C ASP A 104 -18.11 -1.53 -19.29
N ARG A 105 -17.20 -0.57 -19.52
CA ARG A 105 -17.05 0.13 -20.81
C ARG A 105 -16.67 -0.82 -21.96
N GLN A 106 -16.00 -1.94 -21.66
CA GLN A 106 -15.64 -2.96 -22.63
C GLN A 106 -16.71 -4.06 -22.79
N GLY A 107 -17.78 -4.05 -22.01
CA GLY A 107 -18.78 -5.12 -22.01
C GLY A 107 -18.23 -6.47 -21.51
N GLY A 108 -17.21 -6.45 -20.66
CA GLY A 108 -16.61 -7.67 -20.09
C GLY A 108 -15.86 -8.56 -21.07
N VAL A 109 -15.50 -8.06 -22.26
CA VAL A 109 -14.74 -8.80 -23.27
C VAL A 109 -13.37 -8.20 -23.54
N CYS A 110 -12.49 -9.02 -24.12
CA CYS A 110 -11.16 -8.59 -24.56
C CYS A 110 -11.24 -7.41 -25.54
N LYS A 111 -10.44 -6.37 -25.33
CA LYS A 111 -10.43 -5.18 -26.20
C LYS A 111 -10.03 -5.50 -27.66
N ILE A 112 -9.19 -6.53 -27.87
CA ILE A 112 -8.72 -6.97 -29.19
C ILE A 112 -9.71 -7.97 -29.81
N CYS A 113 -9.75 -9.22 -29.32
CA CYS A 113 -10.53 -10.27 -29.98
C CYS A 113 -12.04 -10.25 -29.69
N LYS A 114 -12.52 -9.35 -28.82
CA LYS A 114 -13.93 -9.20 -28.42
C LYS A 114 -14.56 -10.45 -27.80
N LEU A 115 -13.75 -11.43 -27.40
CA LEU A 115 -14.21 -12.63 -26.70
C LEU A 115 -14.07 -12.46 -25.17
N PRO A 116 -14.95 -13.09 -24.38
CA PRO A 116 -14.76 -13.19 -22.94
C PRO A 116 -13.54 -14.05 -22.62
N ASN A 117 -13.06 -13.98 -21.38
CA ASN A 117 -11.95 -14.84 -20.95
C ASN A 117 -12.43 -16.29 -20.79
N LYS A 118 -11.78 -17.25 -21.47
CA LYS A 118 -12.23 -18.65 -21.57
C LYS A 118 -12.48 -19.36 -20.24
N ASN A 119 -11.78 -18.95 -19.17
CA ASN A 119 -11.80 -19.66 -17.89
C ASN A 119 -12.54 -18.89 -16.78
N GLY A 120 -13.38 -17.91 -17.12
CA GLY A 120 -14.05 -17.04 -16.15
C GLY A 120 -13.10 -16.15 -15.33
N LYS A 121 -11.80 -16.17 -15.65
CA LYS A 121 -10.79 -15.31 -15.02
C LYS A 121 -10.97 -13.87 -15.50
N ARG A 122 -10.56 -12.92 -14.65
CA ARG A 122 -10.49 -11.51 -15.02
C ARG A 122 -9.56 -11.30 -16.23
N LEU A 123 -9.88 -10.31 -17.06
CA LEU A 123 -9.03 -9.89 -18.17
C LEU A 123 -7.77 -9.21 -17.62
N ALA A 124 -6.65 -9.37 -18.31
CA ALA A 124 -5.38 -8.74 -17.97
C ALA A 124 -5.43 -7.24 -18.25
N VAL A 125 -4.80 -6.43 -17.39
CA VAL A 125 -4.61 -5.00 -17.64
C VAL A 125 -3.46 -4.83 -18.61
N ASP A 126 -3.78 -4.36 -19.81
CA ASP A 126 -2.82 -4.00 -20.84
C ASP A 126 -2.41 -2.53 -20.68
N HIS A 127 -1.12 -2.28 -20.79
CA HIS A 127 -0.52 -0.96 -20.64
C HIS A 127 0.66 -0.84 -21.59
N ASN A 128 0.93 0.37 -22.05
CA ASN A 128 2.11 0.62 -22.86
C ASN A 128 3.37 0.54 -22.00
N HIS A 129 4.35 -0.24 -22.44
CA HIS A 129 5.53 -0.56 -21.64
C HIS A 129 6.54 0.61 -21.52
N GLU A 130 6.40 1.65 -22.33
CA GLU A 130 7.25 2.86 -22.26
C GLU A 130 6.65 3.94 -21.35
N THR A 131 5.35 4.20 -21.48
CA THR A 131 4.64 5.29 -20.80
C THR A 131 3.88 4.83 -19.56
N GLY A 132 3.66 3.53 -19.39
CA GLY A 132 2.83 2.96 -18.32
C GLY A 132 1.32 3.22 -18.49
N LYS A 133 0.88 3.90 -19.56
CA LYS A 133 -0.53 4.23 -19.77
C LYS A 133 -1.34 2.97 -20.05
N VAL A 134 -2.39 2.76 -19.27
CA VAL A 134 -3.35 1.64 -19.46
C VAL A 134 -4.10 1.82 -20.77
N ARG A 135 -4.05 0.81 -21.64
CA ARG A 135 -4.73 0.78 -22.95
C ARG A 135 -6.10 0.11 -22.85
N GLY A 136 -6.27 -0.88 -21.99
CA GLY A 136 -7.54 -1.59 -21.80
C GLY A 136 -7.36 -2.95 -21.14
N LEU A 137 -8.39 -3.80 -21.24
CA LEU A 137 -8.38 -5.15 -20.71
C LEU A 137 -8.34 -6.19 -21.82
N LEU A 138 -7.44 -7.16 -21.72
CA LEU A 138 -7.19 -8.18 -22.73
C LEU A 138 -7.33 -9.61 -22.17
N CYS A 139 -7.67 -10.57 -23.03
CA CYS A 139 -7.52 -11.98 -22.66
C CYS A 139 -6.03 -12.33 -22.60
N ALA A 140 -5.69 -13.45 -21.95
CA ALA A 140 -4.29 -13.85 -21.76
C ALA A 140 -3.52 -13.95 -23.09
N ASN A 141 -4.13 -14.54 -24.11
CA ASN A 141 -3.49 -14.74 -25.42
C ASN A 141 -3.20 -13.41 -26.12
N CYS A 142 -4.21 -12.54 -26.23
CA CYS A 142 -4.03 -11.22 -26.84
C CYS A 142 -3.03 -10.36 -26.06
N ASN A 143 -3.02 -10.45 -24.72
CA ASN A 143 -2.07 -9.69 -23.90
C ASN A 143 -0.62 -10.15 -24.11
N VAL A 144 -0.38 -11.46 -24.16
CA VAL A 144 0.95 -12.01 -24.42
C VAL A 144 1.41 -11.65 -25.83
N MET A 145 0.55 -11.86 -26.83
CA MET A 145 0.83 -11.49 -28.22
C MET A 145 1.18 -10.00 -28.34
N LEU A 146 0.37 -9.10 -27.77
CA LEU A 146 0.63 -7.66 -27.85
C LEU A 146 1.95 -7.27 -27.18
N GLY A 147 2.32 -7.94 -26.07
CA GLY A 147 3.61 -7.74 -25.43
C GLY A 147 4.81 -8.13 -26.30
N PHE A 148 4.67 -9.11 -27.20
CA PHE A 148 5.68 -9.43 -28.20
C PHE A 148 5.70 -8.39 -29.33
N ILE A 149 4.53 -8.02 -29.85
CA ILE A 149 4.39 -7.01 -30.90
C ILE A 149 5.01 -5.68 -30.47
N GLU A 150 4.75 -5.24 -29.24
CA GLU A 150 5.25 -3.96 -28.73
C GLU A 150 6.79 -3.89 -28.67
N ARG A 151 7.50 -5.02 -28.68
CA ARG A 151 8.97 -5.06 -28.72
C ARG A 151 9.55 -5.07 -30.13
N SER A 152 8.78 -5.51 -31.12
CA SER A 152 9.23 -5.66 -32.50
C SER A 152 8.06 -5.57 -33.48
N PRO A 153 7.43 -4.39 -33.65
CA PRO A 153 6.27 -4.22 -34.52
C PRO A 153 6.54 -4.64 -35.97
N GLU A 154 7.74 -4.37 -36.47
CA GLU A 154 8.18 -4.60 -37.85
C GLU A 154 8.20 -6.09 -38.20
N ILE A 155 8.63 -6.93 -37.24
CA ILE A 155 8.59 -8.39 -37.39
C ILE A 155 7.15 -8.87 -37.51
N PHE A 156 6.23 -8.28 -36.76
CA PHE A 156 4.83 -8.67 -36.81
C PHE A 156 4.17 -8.26 -38.13
N GLU A 157 4.52 -7.09 -38.68
CA GLU A 157 4.08 -6.66 -40.02
C GLU A 157 4.58 -7.64 -41.09
N SER A 158 5.88 -7.96 -41.09
CA SER A 158 6.46 -8.94 -42.02
C SER A 158 5.82 -10.33 -41.89
N ALA A 159 5.52 -10.77 -40.66
CA ALA A 159 4.85 -12.04 -40.41
C ALA A 159 3.41 -12.04 -40.95
N ALA A 160 2.70 -10.92 -40.83
CA ALA A 160 1.37 -10.77 -41.41
C ALA A 160 1.44 -10.80 -42.95
N ASP A 161 2.40 -10.08 -43.54
CA ASP A 161 2.58 -10.08 -45.00
C ASP A 161 2.92 -11.47 -45.53
N TYR A 162 3.79 -12.22 -44.85
CA TYR A 162 4.09 -13.61 -45.17
C TYR A 162 2.83 -14.51 -45.11
N LEU A 163 2.02 -14.38 -44.06
CA LEU A 163 0.77 -15.15 -43.90
C LEU A 163 -0.27 -14.85 -44.99
N PHE A 164 -0.32 -13.61 -45.48
CA PHE A 164 -1.29 -13.17 -46.49
C PHE A 164 -0.73 -13.12 -47.92
N GLY A 165 0.51 -13.54 -48.14
CA GLY A 165 1.15 -13.54 -49.46
C GLY A 165 1.36 -12.13 -50.03
N ARG A 166 1.69 -11.16 -49.18
CA ARG A 166 1.98 -9.76 -49.56
C ARG A 166 3.47 -9.45 -49.70
N THR A 167 4.32 -10.47 -49.50
CA THR A 167 5.79 -10.41 -49.65
C THR A 167 6.21 -10.62 -51.09
#